data_AF-Q484J2-F1
#
_entry.id   AF-Q484J2-F1
#
_cell.length_a   1.000
_cell.length_b   1.000
_cell.length_c   1.000
_cell.angle_alpha   90.00
_cell.angle_beta   90.00
_cell.angle_gamma   90.00
#
_symmetry.space_group_name_H-M   'P 1'
#
loop_
_entity.id
_entity.type
_entity.pdbx_description
1 polymer ?
#
loop_
_entity_poly.entity_id
_entity_poly.type
_entity_poly.pdbx_seq_one_letter_code
_entity_poly.pdbx_strand_id
1 'polypeptide(L)'
;MKNKIFLTVPLLSIALFACSDNSLTAKELSGLSKENFATKACEEIVAANFEQLKVILDDKHFNKLQKKYEKNSDSWSQLSEKMTCTIKTVKELKGKTKFYFEQGAFSLVIKEINDLYLVVDID
;
A
#
# COMPACT_ATOMS: atom_id res chain seq x y z
N MET A 1 31.58 -6.92 -57.79
CA MET A 1 31.50 -7.98 -56.75
C MET A 1 30.34 -7.67 -55.82
N LYS A 2 29.39 -8.59 -55.69
CA LYS A 2 28.27 -8.53 -54.73
C LYS A 2 28.74 -9.14 -53.41
N ASN A 3 28.54 -8.46 -52.28
CA ASN A 3 28.42 -9.03 -50.91
C ASN A 3 28.48 -7.89 -49.89
N LYS A 4 27.79 -7.87 -48.76
CA LYS A 4 26.59 -8.55 -48.25
C LYS A 4 26.19 -7.68 -47.06
N ILE A 5 24.92 -7.32 -46.98
CA ILE A 5 24.30 -6.58 -45.88
C ILE A 5 24.56 -7.35 -44.57
N PHE A 6 25.16 -6.69 -43.58
CA PHE A 6 25.08 -7.10 -42.18
C PHE A 6 24.23 -6.07 -41.43
N LEU A 7 22.93 -6.30 -41.48
CA LEU A 7 21.94 -5.65 -40.63
C LEU A 7 22.01 -6.32 -39.27
N THR A 8 22.83 -5.76 -38.37
CA THR A 8 22.81 -6.15 -36.95
C THR A 8 21.71 -5.34 -36.27
N VAL A 9 20.52 -5.90 -36.27
CA VAL A 9 19.43 -5.45 -35.39
C VAL A 9 19.82 -5.89 -33.98
N PRO A 10 20.08 -4.97 -33.02
CA PRO A 10 20.02 -5.38 -31.62
C PRO A 10 18.58 -5.79 -31.36
N LEU A 11 18.36 -7.09 -31.18
CA LEU A 11 17.20 -7.60 -30.49
C LEU A 11 17.17 -6.90 -29.13
N LEU A 12 16.38 -5.84 -29.03
CA LEU A 12 15.80 -5.42 -27.76
C LEU A 12 14.97 -6.61 -27.31
N SER A 13 15.65 -7.51 -26.59
CA SER A 13 15.04 -8.54 -25.78
C SER A 13 13.99 -7.84 -24.95
N ILE A 14 12.75 -8.07 -25.35
CA ILE A 14 11.55 -7.79 -24.58
C ILE A 14 11.79 -8.48 -23.25
N ALA A 15 12.26 -7.74 -22.26
CA ALA A 15 12.24 -8.20 -20.90
C ALA A 15 10.77 -8.46 -20.62
N LEU A 16 10.44 -9.75 -20.58
CA LEU A 16 9.19 -10.24 -20.04
C LEU A 16 9.03 -9.55 -18.70
N PHE A 17 8.16 -8.54 -18.63
CA PHE A 17 7.52 -8.21 -17.37
C PHE A 17 6.75 -9.47 -17.02
N ALA A 18 7.44 -10.38 -16.30
CA ALA A 18 6.79 -11.36 -15.45
C ALA A 18 5.66 -10.61 -14.75
N CYS A 19 4.45 -11.16 -14.78
CA CYS A 19 3.26 -10.62 -14.13
C CYS A 19 3.67 -10.11 -12.74
N SER A 20 3.94 -8.82 -12.65
CA SER A 20 4.48 -8.23 -11.44
C SER A 20 3.28 -8.13 -10.55
N ASP A 21 3.27 -8.89 -9.46
CA ASP A 21 2.41 -8.59 -8.33
C ASP A 21 2.49 -7.07 -8.10
N ASN A 22 1.34 -6.42 -8.12
CA ASN A 22 1.18 -4.97 -8.19
C ASN A 22 1.56 -4.29 -6.85
N SER A 23 2.35 -4.96 -6.01
CA SER A 23 2.73 -4.54 -4.66
C SER A 23 3.98 -3.65 -4.69
N LEU A 24 3.86 -2.45 -4.11
CA LEU A 24 4.95 -1.51 -3.90
C LEU A 24 5.86 -2.00 -2.76
N THR A 25 7.16 -1.84 -2.94
CA THR A 25 8.15 -2.07 -1.90
C THR A 25 8.09 -1.00 -0.80
N ALA A 26 8.65 -1.30 0.37
CA ALA A 26 8.75 -0.34 1.47
C ALA A 26 9.47 0.97 1.06
N LYS A 27 10.45 0.87 0.16
CA LYS A 27 11.21 2.02 -0.34
C LYS A 27 10.40 2.88 -1.32
N GLU A 28 9.58 2.26 -2.16
CA GLU A 28 8.68 3.00 -3.06
C GLU A 28 7.58 3.69 -2.25
N LEU A 29 7.04 3.00 -1.24
CA LEU A 29 6.07 3.56 -0.31
C LEU A 29 6.63 4.73 0.52
N SER A 30 7.90 4.67 0.93
CA SER A 30 8.54 5.75 1.68
C SER A 30 8.87 6.97 0.82
N GLY A 31 8.88 6.84 -0.51
CA GLY A 31 8.99 7.96 -1.44
C GLY A 31 7.72 8.80 -1.57
N LEU A 32 6.59 8.34 -1.02
CA LEU A 32 5.33 9.08 -1.01
C LEU A 32 5.35 10.20 0.04
N SER A 33 4.46 11.19 -0.11
CA SER A 33 4.12 12.04 1.04
C SER A 33 3.43 11.19 2.10
N LYS A 34 3.48 11.63 3.37
CA LYS A 34 2.82 10.89 4.47
C LYS A 34 1.31 10.79 4.26
N GLU A 35 0.68 11.81 3.66
CA GLU A 35 -0.73 11.78 3.26
C GLU A 35 -0.97 10.71 2.18
N ASN A 36 -0.16 10.69 1.12
CA ASN A 36 -0.31 9.72 0.05
C ASN A 36 -0.07 8.28 0.53
N PHE A 37 0.88 8.08 1.45
CA PHE A 37 1.08 6.81 2.12
C PHE A 37 -0.15 6.41 2.97
N ALA A 38 -0.76 7.36 3.70
CA ALA A 38 -1.96 7.10 4.49
C ALA A 38 -3.17 6.72 3.62
N THR A 39 -3.38 7.43 2.51
CA THR A 39 -4.41 7.12 1.52
C THR A 39 -4.19 5.73 0.94
N LYS A 40 -2.95 5.43 0.49
CA LYS A 40 -2.59 4.11 -0.02
C LYS A 40 -2.85 3.02 1.01
N ALA A 41 -2.40 3.20 2.25
CA ALA A 41 -2.65 2.24 3.32
C ALA A 41 -4.16 2.01 3.56
N CYS A 42 -4.99 3.06 3.53
CA CYS A 42 -6.43 2.93 3.62
C CYS A 42 -7.01 2.10 2.47
N GLU A 43 -6.59 2.39 1.23
CA GLU A 43 -7.05 1.66 0.03
C GLU A 43 -6.72 0.17 0.11
N GLU A 44 -5.51 -0.18 0.54
CA GLU A 44 -5.09 -1.58 0.68
C GLU A 44 -5.86 -2.31 1.79
N ILE A 45 -6.21 -1.62 2.90
CA ILE A 45 -7.05 -2.19 3.97
C ILE A 45 -8.47 -2.44 3.44
N VAL A 46 -9.04 -1.47 2.73
CA VAL A 46 -10.37 -1.57 2.12
C VAL A 46 -10.43 -2.71 1.10
N ALA A 47 -9.41 -2.82 0.25
CA ALA A 47 -9.29 -3.87 -0.76
C ALA A 47 -8.89 -5.24 -0.17
N ALA A 48 -8.58 -5.30 1.12
CA ALA A 48 -8.06 -6.50 1.79
C ALA A 48 -6.83 -7.11 1.09
N ASN A 49 -5.94 -6.25 0.57
CA ASN A 49 -4.71 -6.69 -0.11
C ASN A 49 -3.63 -7.05 0.92
N PHE A 50 -3.71 -8.25 1.48
CA PHE A 50 -2.80 -8.70 2.53
C PHE A 50 -1.33 -8.78 2.10
N GLU A 51 -1.04 -8.91 0.82
CA GLU A 51 0.33 -8.90 0.33
C GLU A 51 0.97 -7.51 0.54
N GLN A 52 0.30 -6.45 0.10
CA GLN A 52 0.76 -5.09 0.27
C GLN A 52 0.73 -4.66 1.75
N LEU A 53 -0.31 -5.08 2.49
CA LEU A 53 -0.48 -4.74 3.90
C LEU A 53 0.64 -5.30 4.78
N LYS A 54 1.25 -6.43 4.39
CA LYS A 54 2.41 -7.00 5.09
C LYS A 54 3.65 -6.10 5.02
N VAL A 55 3.73 -5.23 4.00
CA VAL A 55 4.80 -4.24 3.84
C VAL A 55 4.47 -2.94 4.62
N ILE A 56 3.18 -2.60 4.72
CA ILE A 56 2.70 -1.33 5.30
C ILE A 56 2.54 -1.41 6.82
N LEU A 57 2.12 -2.55 7.34
CA LEU A 57 1.82 -2.76 8.76
C LEU A 57 2.98 -3.46 9.46
N ASP A 58 3.18 -3.16 10.74
CA ASP A 58 3.98 -4.05 11.57
C ASP A 58 3.31 -5.43 11.73
N ASP A 59 4.10 -6.45 12.07
CA ASP A 59 3.61 -7.83 12.19
C ASP A 59 2.42 -7.96 13.16
N LYS A 60 2.40 -7.20 14.24
CA LYS A 60 1.35 -7.28 15.26
C LYS A 60 0.02 -6.78 14.68
N HIS A 61 0.02 -5.64 14.02
CA HIS A 61 -1.17 -5.01 13.46
C HIS A 61 -1.62 -5.74 12.19
N PHE A 62 -0.68 -6.23 11.37
CA PHE A 62 -0.96 -7.11 10.24
C PHE A 62 -1.75 -8.36 10.69
N ASN A 63 -1.20 -9.11 11.66
CA ASN A 63 -1.84 -10.32 12.16
C ASN A 63 -3.21 -10.05 12.81
N LYS A 64 -3.36 -8.91 13.49
CA LYS A 64 -4.65 -8.49 14.08
C LYS A 64 -5.68 -8.19 12.99
N LEU A 65 -5.27 -7.48 11.94
CA LEU A 65 -6.13 -7.13 10.81
C LEU A 65 -6.57 -8.37 10.04
N GLN A 66 -5.64 -9.25 9.70
CA GLN A 66 -5.92 -10.50 9.00
C GLN A 66 -6.92 -11.38 9.78
N LYS A 67 -6.72 -11.56 11.09
CA LYS A 67 -7.69 -12.29 11.94
C LYS A 67 -9.06 -11.64 12.01
N LYS A 68 -9.15 -10.30 11.94
CA LYS A 68 -10.44 -9.59 11.93
C LYS A 68 -11.17 -9.84 10.61
N TYR A 69 -10.45 -9.79 9.49
CA TYR A 69 -10.97 -10.06 8.17
C TYR A 69 -11.48 -11.50 8.05
N GLU A 70 -10.66 -12.49 8.43
CA GLU A 70 -11.03 -13.92 8.37
C GLU A 70 -12.29 -14.24 9.20
N LYS A 71 -12.53 -13.52 10.29
CA LYS A 71 -13.72 -13.70 11.13
C LYS A 71 -14.97 -12.99 10.63
N ASN A 72 -14.82 -11.94 9.81
CA ASN A 72 -15.91 -11.04 9.43
C ASN A 72 -15.84 -10.63 7.95
N SER A 73 -15.47 -11.55 7.06
CA SER A 73 -15.25 -11.27 5.62
C SER A 73 -16.46 -10.59 4.96
N ASP A 74 -17.67 -11.03 5.31
CA ASP A 74 -18.92 -10.51 4.74
C ASP A 74 -19.15 -9.04 5.16
N SER A 75 -18.79 -8.71 6.40
CA SER A 75 -18.84 -7.32 6.88
C SER A 75 -17.75 -6.45 6.25
N TRP A 76 -16.63 -7.05 5.84
CA TRP A 76 -15.56 -6.34 5.15
C TRP A 76 -15.97 -5.88 3.76
N SER A 77 -16.73 -6.71 3.03
CA SER A 77 -17.28 -6.30 1.74
C SER A 77 -18.14 -5.04 1.88
N GLN A 78 -19.01 -4.99 2.91
CA GLN A 78 -19.84 -3.82 3.18
C GLN A 78 -19.03 -2.59 3.63
N LEU A 79 -17.90 -2.82 4.31
CA LEU A 79 -16.95 -1.78 4.67
C LEU A 79 -16.39 -1.13 3.39
N SER A 80 -16.02 -1.94 2.40
CA SER A 80 -15.43 -1.46 1.16
C SER A 80 -16.37 -0.61 0.30
N GLU A 81 -17.67 -0.87 0.37
CA GLU A 81 -18.69 -0.08 -0.34
C GLU A 81 -18.97 1.28 0.29
N LYS A 82 -18.70 1.43 1.59
CA LYS A 82 -19.09 2.61 2.38
C LYS A 82 -17.92 3.51 2.77
N MET A 83 -16.68 3.05 2.59
CA MET A 83 -15.51 3.79 3.02
C MET A 83 -14.91 4.60 1.88
N THR A 84 -14.48 5.82 2.21
CA THR A 84 -13.66 6.65 1.32
C THR A 84 -12.32 6.89 1.96
N CYS A 85 -11.23 6.73 1.18
CA CYS A 85 -9.87 6.98 1.63
C CYS A 85 -9.43 8.44 1.46
N THR A 86 -10.38 9.36 1.39
CA THR A 86 -10.14 10.81 1.41
C THR A 86 -9.82 11.26 2.83
N ILE A 87 -8.65 11.85 3.04
CA ILE A 87 -8.24 12.38 4.34
C ILE A 87 -9.11 13.59 4.72
N LYS A 88 -9.79 13.49 5.86
CA LYS A 88 -10.59 14.56 6.46
C LYS A 88 -9.80 15.40 7.45
N THR A 89 -8.98 14.75 8.28
CA THR A 89 -8.27 15.42 9.37
C THR A 89 -6.96 14.71 9.64
N VAL A 90 -5.92 15.51 9.89
CA VAL A 90 -4.60 15.04 10.30
C VAL A 90 -4.32 15.57 11.70
N LYS A 91 -3.85 14.70 12.59
CA LYS A 91 -3.47 15.05 13.96
C LYS A 91 -2.05 14.61 14.25
N GLU A 92 -1.17 15.56 14.53
CA GLU A 92 0.18 15.26 14.99
C GLU A 92 0.17 14.79 16.45
N LEU A 93 0.93 13.72 16.69
CA LEU A 93 1.19 13.13 18.00
C LEU A 93 2.71 13.12 18.21
N LYS A 94 3.18 12.87 19.44
CA LYS A 94 4.62 12.83 19.73
C LYS A 94 5.31 11.71 18.94
N GLY A 95 5.94 12.08 17.82
CA GLY A 95 6.64 11.17 16.91
C GLY A 95 5.73 10.27 16.06
N LYS A 96 4.45 10.61 15.89
CA LYS A 96 3.48 9.88 15.06
C LYS A 96 2.47 10.85 14.45
N THR A 97 1.79 10.43 13.40
CA THR A 97 0.71 11.22 12.79
C THR A 97 -0.54 10.35 12.66
N LYS A 98 -1.69 10.84 13.13
CA LYS A 98 -2.98 10.16 13.03
C LYS A 98 -3.83 10.76 11.91
N PHE A 99 -4.33 9.90 11.02
CA PHE A 99 -5.14 10.27 9.86
C PHE A 99 -6.57 9.78 10.05
N TYR A 100 -7.52 10.69 9.82
CA TYR A 100 -8.96 10.43 9.83
C TYR A 100 -9.50 10.62 8.41
N PHE A 101 -10.41 9.75 7.99
CA PHE A 101 -10.98 9.75 6.64
C PHE A 101 -12.45 10.19 6.64
N GLU A 102 -12.92 10.76 5.53
CA GLU A 102 -14.25 11.38 5.43
C GLU A 102 -15.40 10.43 5.77
N GLN A 103 -15.36 9.21 5.25
CA GLN A 103 -16.27 8.12 5.58
C GLN A 103 -15.51 6.97 6.23
N GLY A 104 -14.56 7.29 7.12
CA GLY A 104 -13.68 6.31 7.74
C GLY A 104 -14.38 5.50 8.85
N ALA A 105 -14.43 4.18 8.67
CA ALA A 105 -14.76 3.25 9.76
C ALA A 105 -13.59 3.03 10.73
N PHE A 106 -12.41 3.51 10.35
CA PHE A 106 -11.18 3.52 11.15
C PHE A 106 -10.37 4.77 10.87
N SER A 107 -9.32 4.93 11.68
CA SER A 107 -8.26 5.90 11.55
C SER A 107 -6.90 5.19 11.56
N LEU A 108 -5.90 5.80 10.91
CA LEU A 108 -4.55 5.23 10.83
C LEU A 108 -3.59 6.03 11.67
N VAL A 109 -2.71 5.35 12.41
CA VAL A 109 -1.57 6.00 13.08
C VAL A 109 -0.29 5.56 12.37
N ILE A 110 0.39 6.54 11.78
CA ILE A 110 1.62 6.32 11.03
C ILE A 110 2.81 6.82 11.84
N LYS A 111 3.89 6.04 11.83
CA LYS A 111 5.18 6.39 12.39
C LYS A 111 6.25 6.27 11.30
N GLU A 112 7.19 7.19 11.33
CA GLU A 112 8.41 7.13 10.51
C GLU A 112 9.54 6.47 11.31
N ILE A 113 10.20 5.47 10.73
CA ILE A 113 11.31 4.73 11.32
C ILE A 113 12.35 4.49 10.24
N ASN A 114 13.57 5.03 10.40
CA ASN A 114 14.66 4.91 9.43
C ASN A 114 14.23 5.33 8.02
N ASP A 115 13.59 6.50 7.90
CA ASP A 115 13.07 7.05 6.65
C ASP A 115 11.99 6.19 5.96
N LEU A 116 11.39 5.23 6.67
CA LEU A 116 10.27 4.42 6.21
C LEU A 116 9.00 4.76 7.00
N TYR A 117 7.86 4.82 6.31
CA TYR A 117 6.56 4.92 6.96
C TYR A 117 6.00 3.54 7.29
N LEU A 118 5.42 3.43 8.49
CA LEU A 118 4.78 2.22 8.98
C LEU A 118 3.47 2.59 9.66
N VAL A 119 2.40 1.83 9.37
CA VAL A 119 1.15 1.90 10.11
C VAL A 119 1.32 1.09 11.40
N VAL A 120 1.24 1.79 12.53
CA VAL A 120 1.47 1.24 13.88
C VAL A 120 0.21 1.21 14.74
N ASP A 121 -0.92 1.64 14.21
CA ASP A 121 -2.24 1.43 14.80
C ASP A 121 -3.35 1.62 13.75
N ILE A 122 -4.44 0.87 13.93
CA ILE A 122 -5.69 0.98 13.18
C ILE A 122 -6.80 1.00 14.24
N ASP A 123 -7.36 2.20 14.45
CA ASP A 123 -8.36 2.51 15.48
C ASP A 123 -9.72 2.78 14.85
#